data_AF-A0A7S1Z8F4-F1
#
_entry.id   AF-A0A7S1Z8F4-F1
#
_cell.length_a   1.000
_cell.length_b   1.000
_cell.length_c   1.000
_cell.angle_alpha   90.00
_cell.angle_beta   90.00
_cell.angle_gamma   90.00
#
_symmetry.space_group_name_H-M   'P 1'
#
loop_
_entity.id
_entity.type
_entity.pdbx_description
1 polymer ?
#
loop_
_entity_poly.entity_id
_entity_poly.type
_entity_poly.pdbx_seq_one_letter_code
_entity_poly.pdbx_strand_id
1 'polypeptide(L)'
;LHALRHTCYVGLTSLMVLIYAVISRSYEANFVVNPGAFREKVNWCGSLEDMVFAFPIIALSFFSIYNVLSVHSALVNPTRSRVKFVLDGTIFLCFVLFFVVGMGGYLYAYDETKDNILLNLPLNYPVV
;
A
#
# COMPACT_ATOMS: atom_id res chain seq x y z
N LEU A 1 14.89 8.10 -22.19
CA LEU A 1 13.70 8.68 -21.53
C LEU A 1 12.41 7.85 -21.72
N HIS A 2 12.15 7.27 -22.90
CA HIS A 2 10.92 6.48 -23.16
C HIS A 2 10.79 5.20 -22.32
N ALA A 3 11.86 4.43 -22.13
CA ALA A 3 11.83 3.19 -21.34
C ALA A 3 11.36 3.41 -19.88
N LEU A 4 11.80 4.50 -19.25
CA LEU A 4 11.45 4.82 -17.87
C LEU A 4 9.94 5.10 -17.72
N ARG A 5 9.33 5.76 -18.72
CA ARG A 5 7.90 6.04 -18.74
C ARG A 5 7.08 4.76 -18.86
N HIS A 6 7.52 3.80 -19.69
CA HIS A 6 6.83 2.51 -19.81
C HIS A 6 6.92 1.69 -18.51
N THR A 7 8.07 1.69 -17.83
CA THR A 7 8.21 1.03 -16.53
C THR A 7 7.30 1.63 -15.48
N CYS A 8 7.14 2.96 -15.43
CA CYS A 8 6.20 3.62 -14.51
C CYS A 8 4.74 3.19 -14.77
N TYR A 9 4.32 3.08 -16.03
CA TYR A 9 2.97 2.61 -16.35
C TYR A 9 2.75 1.17 -15.91
N VAL A 10 3.69 0.28 -16.22
CA VAL A 10 3.61 -1.14 -15.80
C VAL A 10 3.57 -1.25 -14.28
N GLY A 11 4.42 -0.49 -13.58
CA GLY A 11 4.43 -0.45 -12.11
C GLY A 11 3.10 0.03 -11.53
N LEU A 12 2.54 1.13 -12.07
CA LEU A 12 1.24 1.64 -11.62
C LEU A 12 0.11 0.63 -11.88
N THR A 13 0.07 0.03 -13.08
CA THR A 13 -0.93 -1.01 -13.40
C THR A 13 -0.80 -2.21 -12.46
N SER A 14 0.42 -2.65 -12.17
CA SER A 14 0.67 -3.77 -11.25
C SER A 14 0.20 -3.46 -9.83
N LEU A 15 0.46 -2.24 -9.35
CA LEU A 15 -0.06 -1.77 -8.05
C LEU A 15 -1.58 -1.73 -8.03
N MET A 16 -2.23 -1.23 -9.08
CA MET A 16 -3.69 -1.17 -9.15
C MET A 16 -4.31 -2.57 -9.15
N VAL A 17 -3.73 -3.53 -9.88
CA VAL A 17 -4.17 -4.94 -9.87
C VAL A 17 -4.02 -5.54 -8.48
N LEU A 18 -2.89 -5.30 -7.81
CA LEU A 18 -2.66 -5.79 -6.45
C LEU A 18 -3.68 -5.22 -5.45
N ILE A 19 -3.93 -3.92 -5.49
CA ILE A 19 -4.91 -3.26 -4.60
C ILE A 19 -6.30 -3.86 -4.83
N TYR A 20 -6.72 -4.01 -6.08
CA TYR A 20 -8.01 -4.61 -6.42
C TYR A 20 -8.13 -6.06 -5.90
N ALA A 21 -7.09 -6.87 -6.11
CA ALA A 21 -7.04 -8.23 -5.61
C ALA A 21 -7.14 -8.29 -4.08
N VAL A 22 -6.38 -7.45 -3.36
CA VAL A 22 -6.41 -7.43 -1.89
C VAL A 22 -7.79 -7.00 -1.36
N ILE A 23 -8.41 -5.99 -1.95
CA ILE A 23 -9.73 -5.50 -1.51
C ILE A 23 -10.83 -6.55 -1.78
N SER A 24 -10.88 -7.11 -2.99
CA SER A 24 -11.88 -8.12 -3.34
C SER A 24 -11.80 -9.34 -2.41
N ARG A 25 -10.58 -9.77 -2.08
CA ARG A 25 -10.37 -10.90 -1.15
C ARG A 25 -10.68 -10.58 0.28
N SER A 26 -10.27 -9.41 0.75
CA SER A 26 -10.66 -8.94 2.08
C SER A 26 -12.18 -8.91 2.21
N TYR A 27 -12.88 -8.43 1.18
CA TYR A 27 -14.34 -8.42 1.16
C TYR A 27 -14.96 -9.82 1.16
N GLU A 28 -14.51 -10.72 0.29
CA GLU A 28 -14.97 -12.12 0.24
C GLU A 28 -14.78 -12.82 1.59
N ALA A 29 -13.60 -12.70 2.20
CA ALA A 29 -13.27 -13.36 3.47
C ALA A 29 -14.14 -12.87 4.63
N ASN A 30 -14.38 -11.56 4.71
CA ASN A 30 -15.08 -10.94 5.86
C ASN A 30 -16.61 -10.97 5.74
N PHE A 31 -17.15 -10.86 4.52
CA PHE A 31 -18.59 -10.69 4.31
C PHE A 31 -19.28 -11.89 3.68
N VAL A 32 -18.57 -12.68 2.87
CA VAL A 32 -19.18 -13.82 2.13
C VAL A 32 -18.89 -15.14 2.85
N VAL A 33 -17.64 -15.39 3.21
CA VAL A 33 -17.23 -16.67 3.80
C VAL A 33 -17.53 -16.73 5.29
N ASN A 34 -17.14 -15.71 6.05
CA ASN A 34 -17.29 -15.69 7.51
C ASN A 34 -17.93 -14.37 8.00
N PRO A 35 -19.26 -14.20 7.86
CA PRO A 35 -19.97 -13.00 8.30
C PRO A 35 -19.92 -12.87 9.83
N GLY A 36 -18.88 -12.21 10.35
CA GLY A 36 -18.61 -12.08 11.78
C GLY A 36 -17.13 -12.08 12.14
N ALA A 37 -16.26 -12.58 11.26
CA ALA A 37 -14.81 -12.65 11.51
C ALA A 37 -14.20 -11.28 11.84
N PHE A 38 -14.68 -10.20 11.19
CA PHE A 38 -14.27 -8.84 11.48
C PHE A 38 -14.48 -8.44 12.96
N ARG A 39 -15.56 -8.92 13.59
CA ARG A 39 -15.88 -8.53 14.97
C ARG A 39 -15.11 -9.37 15.99
N GLU A 40 -14.78 -10.61 15.64
CA GLU A 40 -14.18 -11.58 16.55
C GLU A 40 -12.64 -11.58 16.49
N LYS A 41 -12.06 -11.44 15.31
CA LYS A 41 -10.61 -11.63 15.07
C LYS A 41 -9.81 -10.34 14.92
N VAL A 42 -10.45 -9.17 14.88
CA VAL A 42 -9.71 -7.91 14.74
C VAL A 42 -9.06 -7.55 16.08
N ASN A 43 -7.73 -7.56 16.07
CA ASN A 43 -6.93 -7.02 17.14
C ASN A 43 -6.49 -5.59 16.80
N TRP A 44 -7.03 -4.62 17.53
CA TRP A 44 -6.73 -3.20 17.31
C TRP A 44 -5.42 -2.74 17.96
N CYS A 45 -4.88 -3.47 18.93
CA CYS A 45 -3.69 -3.06 19.69
C CYS A 45 -2.67 -4.20 19.75
N GLY A 46 -1.58 -4.05 18.99
CA GLY A 46 -0.43 -4.96 19.02
C GLY A 46 0.50 -4.70 20.21
N SER A 47 1.51 -5.56 20.37
CA SER A 47 2.57 -5.36 21.35
C SER A 47 3.42 -4.11 21.01
N LEU A 48 3.99 -3.47 22.02
CA LEU A 48 4.95 -2.37 21.81
C LEU A 48 6.19 -2.85 21.02
N GLU A 49 6.56 -4.11 21.18
CA GLU A 49 7.66 -4.74 20.44
C GLU A 49 7.36 -4.74 18.93
N ASP A 50 6.18 -5.20 18.53
CA ASP A 50 5.75 -5.24 17.12
C ASP A 50 5.68 -3.83 16.51
N MET A 51 5.26 -2.84 17.29
CA MET A 51 5.24 -1.44 16.85
C MET A 51 6.65 -0.90 16.57
N VAL A 52 7.64 -1.25 17.41
CA VAL A 52 9.04 -0.86 17.23
C VAL A 52 9.63 -1.55 16.00
N PHE A 53 9.27 -2.81 15.74
CA PHE A 53 9.68 -3.53 14.52
C PHE A 53 9.03 -2.97 13.24
N ALA A 54 7.77 -2.53 13.30
CA ALA A 54 7.07 -1.95 12.15
C ALA A 54 7.54 -0.54 11.78
N PHE A 55 7.97 0.26 12.76
CA PHE A 55 8.43 1.64 12.57
C PHE A 55 9.47 1.81 11.44
N PRO A 56 10.60 1.08 11.41
CA PRO A 56 11.59 1.24 10.35
C PRO A 56 11.04 0.88 8.97
N ILE A 57 10.15 -0.10 8.87
CA ILE A 57 9.53 -0.50 7.59
C ILE A 57 8.67 0.65 7.05
N ILE A 58 7.87 1.28 7.91
CA ILE A 58 7.05 2.44 7.54
C ILE A 58 7.96 3.63 7.17
N ALA A 59 8.99 3.91 7.97
CA ALA A 59 9.92 5.01 7.71
C ALA A 59 10.65 4.85 6.36
N LEU A 60 11.10 3.65 6.04
CA LEU A 60 11.74 3.33 4.76
C LEU A 60 10.75 3.40 3.59
N SER A 61 9.49 3.01 3.81
CA SER A 61 8.44 3.09 2.76
C SER A 61 8.11 4.53 2.35
N PHE A 62 8.19 5.47 3.30
CA PHE A 62 8.03 6.91 3.03
C PHE A 62 9.34 7.61 2.65
N PHE A 63 10.47 6.89 2.62
CA PHE A 63 11.79 7.46 2.33
C PHE A 63 11.93 7.77 0.83
N SER A 64 11.44 8.95 0.44
CA SER A 64 11.47 9.45 -0.93
C SER A 64 12.29 10.74 -1.08
N ILE A 65 13.10 11.09 -0.07
CA ILE A 65 13.82 12.37 0.01
C ILE A 65 14.73 12.63 -1.20
N TYR A 66 15.33 11.60 -1.78
CA TYR A 66 16.20 11.73 -2.96
C TYR A 66 15.43 12.12 -4.23
N ASN A 67 14.14 11.82 -4.28
CA ASN A 67 13.30 12.10 -5.44
C ASN A 67 12.80 13.55 -5.47
N VAL A 68 12.89 14.29 -4.34
CA VAL A 68 12.46 15.69 -4.23
C VAL A 68 13.15 16.59 -5.26
N LEU A 69 14.46 16.45 -5.45
CA LEU A 69 15.22 17.27 -6.42
C LEU A 69 14.79 17.02 -7.86
N SER A 70 14.50 15.76 -8.21
CA SER A 70 13.99 15.40 -9.54
C SER A 70 12.59 15.98 -9.77
N VAL A 71 11.74 15.99 -8.75
CA VAL A 71 10.40 16.61 -8.82
C VAL A 71 10.54 18.11 -9.07
N HIS A 72 11.40 18.80 -8.31
CA HIS A 72 11.67 20.23 -8.50
C HIS A 72 12.08 20.58 -9.95
N SER A 73 12.92 19.75 -10.58
CA SER A 73 13.40 19.95 -11.96
C SER A 73 12.32 19.69 -13.02
N ALA A 74 11.32 18.84 -12.72
CA ALA A 74 10.26 18.45 -13.64
C ALA A 74 9.05 19.42 -13.65
N LEU A 75 8.91 20.29 -12.64
CA LEU A 75 7.80 21.25 -12.57
C LEU A 75 8.01 22.44 -13.52
N VAL A 76 6.99 22.75 -14.32
CA VAL A 76 6.94 23.99 -15.11
C VAL A 76 6.66 25.18 -14.19
N ASN A 77 7.61 26.10 -14.07
CA ASN A 77 7.60 27.26 -13.16
C ASN A 77 7.48 26.88 -11.66
N PRO A 78 8.55 26.30 -11.07
CA PRO A 78 8.53 25.83 -9.70
C PRO A 78 8.50 27.00 -8.70
N THR A 79 7.36 27.23 -8.06
CA THR A 79 7.26 28.09 -6.87
C THR A 79 7.25 27.21 -5.61
N ARG A 80 7.78 27.73 -4.49
CA ARG A 80 7.86 26.96 -3.22
C ARG A 80 6.51 26.38 -2.78
N SER A 81 5.43 27.15 -2.94
CA SER A 81 4.07 26.70 -2.56
C SER A 81 3.54 25.59 -3.46
N ARG A 82 3.80 25.64 -4.78
CA ARG A 82 3.35 24.60 -5.72
C ARG A 82 4.09 23.28 -5.50
N VAL A 83 5.40 23.35 -5.27
CA VAL A 83 6.18 22.14 -4.99
C VAL A 83 5.75 21.52 -3.66
N LYS A 84 5.54 22.33 -2.61
CA LYS A 84 5.02 21.82 -1.33
C LYS A 84 3.66 21.14 -1.49
N PHE A 85 2.73 21.74 -2.26
CA PHE A 85 1.42 21.15 -2.52
C PHE A 85 1.52 19.78 -3.22
N VAL A 86 2.38 19.67 -4.24
CA VAL A 86 2.60 18.39 -4.93
C VAL A 86 3.19 17.35 -3.99
N LEU A 87 4.19 17.71 -3.18
CA LEU A 87 4.80 16.80 -2.21
C LEU A 87 3.80 16.33 -1.16
N ASP A 88 3.09 17.26 -0.52
CA ASP A 88 2.08 16.95 0.49
C ASP A 88 0.97 16.05 -0.11
N GLY A 89 0.53 16.34 -1.34
CA GLY A 89 -0.44 15.52 -2.07
C GLY A 89 0.06 14.10 -2.38
N THR A 90 1.33 13.96 -2.78
CA THR A 90 1.92 12.63 -3.03
C THR A 90 2.08 11.81 -1.75
N ILE A 91 2.49 12.44 -0.64
CA ILE A 91 2.61 11.77 0.66
C ILE A 91 1.24 11.28 1.14
N PHE A 92 0.23 12.15 1.03
CA PHE A 92 -1.15 11.79 1.37
C PHE A 92 -1.67 10.63 0.52
N LEU A 93 -1.43 10.66 -0.79
CA LEU A 93 -1.83 9.58 -1.68
C LEU A 93 -1.15 8.26 -1.31
N CYS A 94 0.17 8.26 -1.09
CA CYS A 94 0.91 7.07 -0.66
C CYS A 94 0.40 6.55 0.68
N PHE A 95 0.08 7.44 1.62
CA PHE A 95 -0.51 7.06 2.90
C PHE A 95 -1.84 6.33 2.72
N VAL A 96 -2.75 6.86 1.89
CA VAL A 96 -4.03 6.20 1.59
C VAL A 96 -3.79 4.84 0.96
N LEU A 97 -2.89 4.72 -0.01
CA LEU A 97 -2.60 3.44 -0.68
C LEU A 97 -2.02 2.40 0.28
N PHE A 98 -1.02 2.77 1.09
CA PHE A 98 -0.43 1.87 2.08
C PHE A 98 -1.44 1.48 3.16
N PHE A 99 -2.30 2.39 3.58
CA PHE A 99 -3.35 2.10 4.55
C PHE A 99 -4.36 1.10 4.00
N VAL A 100 -4.83 1.29 2.76
CA VAL A 100 -5.79 0.37 2.11
C VAL A 100 -5.20 -1.01 1.91
N VAL A 101 -3.96 -1.12 1.43
CA VAL A 101 -3.30 -2.42 1.22
C VAL A 101 -2.98 -3.09 2.54
N GLY A 102 -2.44 -2.37 3.52
CA GLY A 102 -2.12 -2.89 4.84
C GLY A 102 -3.35 -3.38 5.58
N MET A 103 -4.43 -2.59 5.59
CA MET A 103 -5.69 -2.98 6.20
C MET A 103 -6.36 -4.13 5.45
N GLY A 104 -6.41 -4.09 4.11
CA GLY A 104 -7.00 -5.15 3.32
C GLY A 104 -6.27 -6.49 3.48
N GLY A 105 -4.93 -6.45 3.50
CA GLY A 105 -4.09 -7.63 3.75
C GLY A 105 -4.27 -8.19 5.15
N TYR A 106 -4.29 -7.33 6.16
CA TYR A 106 -4.57 -7.74 7.54
C TYR A 106 -5.96 -8.36 7.68
N LEU A 107 -7.00 -7.75 7.11
CA LEU A 107 -8.36 -8.26 7.18
C LEU A 107 -8.56 -9.57 6.41
N TYR A 108 -7.66 -9.92 5.50
CA TYR A 108 -7.70 -11.19 4.79
C TYR A 108 -7.10 -12.34 5.61
N ALA A 109 -5.95 -12.14 6.26
CA ALA A 109 -5.20 -13.21 6.94
C ALA A 109 -5.24 -13.15 8.48
N TYR A 110 -5.62 -12.01 9.07
CA TYR A 110 -5.59 -11.72 10.51
C TYR A 110 -4.27 -12.13 11.17
N ASP A 111 -4.31 -13.02 12.16
CA ASP A 111 -3.13 -13.47 12.91
C ASP A 111 -2.13 -14.29 12.06
N GLU A 112 -2.55 -14.81 10.90
CA GLU A 112 -1.69 -15.56 9.99
C GLU A 112 -1.10 -14.69 8.86
N THR A 113 -1.11 -13.36 9.01
CA THR A 113 -0.56 -12.43 8.02
C THR A 113 0.94 -12.68 7.81
N LYS A 114 1.33 -13.08 6.61
CA LYS A 114 2.74 -13.17 6.19
C LYS A 114 3.31 -11.81 5.80
N ASP A 115 4.62 -11.64 6.01
CA ASP A 115 5.36 -10.41 5.65
C ASP A 115 5.17 -10.00 4.18
N ASN A 116 5.20 -10.99 3.28
CA ASN A 116 4.86 -10.79 1.88
C ASN A 116 3.38 -11.12 1.65
N ILE A 117 2.60 -10.08 1.35
CA ILE A 117 1.16 -10.18 1.11
C ILE A 117 0.79 -11.17 0.00
N LEU A 118 1.68 -11.39 -0.98
CA LEU A 118 1.45 -12.35 -2.06
C LEU A 118 1.46 -13.81 -1.58
N LEU A 119 2.15 -14.11 -0.48
CA LEU A 119 2.16 -15.45 0.11
C LEU A 119 0.84 -15.79 0.81
N ASN A 120 0.04 -14.78 1.15
CA ASN A 120 -1.31 -14.97 1.68
C ASN A 120 -2.29 -15.39 0.55
N LEU A 121 -1.94 -15.14 -0.73
CA LEU A 121 -2.76 -15.47 -1.89
C LEU A 121 -2.31 -16.82 -2.48
N PRO A 122 -3.15 -17.87 -2.50
CA PRO A 122 -2.78 -19.15 -3.11
C PRO A 122 -2.58 -18.99 -4.63
N LEU A 123 -1.48 -19.55 -5.16
CA LEU A 123 -1.08 -19.47 -6.58
C LEU A 123 -2.08 -20.11 -7.56
N ASN A 124 -3.05 -20.88 -7.05
CA ASN A 124 -3.99 -21.65 -7.86
C ASN A 124 -5.34 -20.93 -8.02
N TYR A 125 -5.29 -19.65 -8.41
CA TYR A 125 -6.49 -18.87 -8.66
C TYR A 125 -6.55 -18.40 -10.12
N PRO A 126 -7.65 -18.66 -10.85
CA PRO A 126 -7.80 -18.17 -12.21
C PRO A 126 -7.94 -16.65 -12.19
N VAL A 127 -7.03 -15.98 -12.89
CA VAL A 127 -7.13 -14.54 -13.14
C VAL A 127 -8.17 -14.37 -14.25
N VAL A 128 -9.44 -14.22 -13.88
CA VAL A 128 -10.53 -13.85 -14.78
C VAL A 128 -11.36 -12.76 -14.14
#